data_AF-A0A1B7ZE71-F1
#
_entry.id   AF-A0A1B7ZE71-F1
#
_cell.length_a   1.000
_cell.length_b   1.000
_cell.length_c   1.000
_cell.angle_alpha   90.00
_cell.angle_beta   90.00
_cell.angle_gamma   90.00
#
_symmetry.space_group_name_H-M   'P 1'
#
loop_
_entity.id
_entity.type
_entity.pdbx_description
1 polymer ?
#
loop_
_entity_poly.entity_id
_entity_poly.type
_entity_poly.pdbx_seq_one_letter_code
_entity_poly.pdbx_strand_id
1 'polypeptide(L)'
;MEPSKKQLKYSILPIILVLLLFFQIRKRNEQIEQRNNKQEAINSSNSVYAKLLNQRSIYRDSVYSIYIAVINDSAELIFLKRDTLNNIQRQSKFFVHLYPKDKKDLLGKTNLNAIDFKSNFSSFTINGRLFNVAHTKLPDYDIEKLNLGQYGFNGNNDVNYKISHLIDGEKVATILKENKETIENFKEIDKSF
;
A
#
# COMPACT_ATOMS: atom_id res chain seq x y z
N MET A 1 30.02 43.30 37.64
CA MET A 1 29.46 42.09 38.27
C MET A 1 29.15 41.11 37.17
N GLU A 2 29.96 40.05 37.01
CA GLU A 2 29.61 38.99 36.07
C GLU A 2 28.42 38.19 36.62
N PRO A 3 27.40 37.88 35.80
CA PRO A 3 26.29 37.05 36.23
C PRO A 3 26.81 35.67 36.63
N SER A 4 26.37 35.20 37.78
CA SER A 4 26.68 33.85 38.27
C SER A 4 26.32 32.81 37.21
N LYS A 5 27.15 31.77 37.02
CA LYS A 5 26.90 30.66 36.08
C LYS A 5 25.50 30.05 36.21
N LYS A 6 24.86 30.15 37.38
CA LYS A 6 23.46 29.75 37.61
C LYS A 6 22.47 30.72 36.95
N GLN A 7 22.65 32.03 37.13
CA GLN A 7 21.81 33.06 36.50
C GLN A 7 21.91 33.01 34.97
N LEU A 8 23.11 32.79 34.43
CA LEU A 8 23.31 32.63 32.98
C LEU A 8 22.52 31.42 32.43
N LYS A 9 22.52 30.28 33.13
CA LYS A 9 21.74 29.09 32.74
C LYS A 9 20.23 29.36 32.79
N TYR A 10 19.73 30.07 33.81
CA TYR A 10 18.31 30.41 33.92
C TYR A 10 17.84 31.40 32.84
N SER A 11 18.73 32.26 32.32
CA SER A 11 18.41 33.16 31.21
C SER A 11 18.50 32.48 29.83
N ILE A 12 19.41 31.52 29.64
CA ILE A 12 19.61 30.82 28.36
C ILE A 12 18.55 29.74 28.12
N LEU A 13 18.15 29.00 29.17
CA LEU A 13 17.15 27.93 29.07
C LEU A 13 15.82 28.36 28.40
N PRO A 14 15.18 29.48 28.79
CA PRO A 14 13.94 29.92 28.14
C PRO A 14 14.15 30.32 26.68
N ILE A 15 15.31 30.88 26.31
CA ILE A 15 15.64 31.21 24.92
C ILE A 15 15.70 29.94 24.06
N ILE A 16 16.39 28.90 24.56
CA ILE A 16 16.45 27.59 23.90
C ILE A 16 15.04 27.00 23.74
N LEU A 17 14.20 27.13 24.77
CA LEU A 17 12.84 26.58 24.76
C LEU A 17 11.94 27.29 23.73
N VAL A 18 12.03 28.61 23.62
CA VAL A 18 11.32 29.40 22.59
C VAL A 18 11.80 29.01 21.19
N LEU A 19 13.11 28.85 20.99
CA LEU A 19 13.66 28.40 19.70
C LEU A 19 13.14 27.01 19.32
N LEU A 20 13.13 26.05 20.27
CA LEU A 20 12.58 24.72 20.04
C LEU A 20 11.09 24.77 19.65
N LEU A 21 10.29 25.58 20.33
CA LEU A 21 8.87 25.78 19.99
C LEU A 21 8.72 26.36 18.58
N PHE A 22 9.52 27.36 18.21
CA PHE A 22 9.51 27.94 16.88
C PHE A 22 9.85 26.90 15.80
N PHE A 23 10.88 26.08 16.00
CA PHE A 23 11.24 25.01 15.07
C PHE A 23 10.14 23.94 14.96
N GLN A 24 9.48 23.59 16.07
CA GLN A 24 8.36 22.63 16.05
C GLN A 24 7.15 23.19 15.29
N ILE A 25 6.81 24.47 15.48
CA ILE A 25 5.72 25.13 14.76
C ILE A 25 6.01 25.18 13.27
N ARG A 26 7.22 25.61 12.88
CA ARG A 26 7.62 25.64 11.47
C ARG A 26 7.54 24.26 10.82
N LYS A 27 8.11 23.24 11.47
CA LYS A 27 8.04 21.85 10.99
C LYS A 27 6.59 21.37 10.82
N ARG A 28 5.71 21.71 11.76
CA ARG A 28 4.28 21.37 11.68
C ARG A 28 3.62 22.05 10.48
N ASN A 29 3.89 23.33 10.24
CA ASN A 29 3.32 24.08 9.11
C ASN A 29 3.78 23.52 7.76
N GLU A 30 5.07 23.23 7.62
CA GLU A 30 5.62 22.60 6.41
C GLU A 30 4.98 21.22 6.15
N GLN A 31 4.74 20.43 7.20
CA GLN A 31 4.05 19.14 7.08
C GLN A 31 2.57 19.30 6.66
N ILE A 32 1.88 20.33 7.15
CA ILE A 32 0.49 20.61 6.79
C ILE A 32 0.43 21.02 5.32
N GLU A 33 1.28 21.94 4.89
CA GLU A 33 1.35 22.40 3.51
C GLU A 33 1.64 21.24 2.55
N GLN A 34 2.62 20.38 2.88
CA GLN A 34 2.92 19.18 2.08
C GLN A 34 1.73 18.23 1.97
N ARG A 35 0.96 18.05 3.06
CA ARG A 35 -0.26 17.21 3.03
C ARG A 35 -1.34 17.82 2.16
N ASN A 36 -1.55 19.14 2.25
CA ASN A 36 -2.54 19.85 1.44
C ASN A 36 -2.19 19.78 -0.05
N ASN A 37 -0.95 20.11 -0.42
CA ASN A 37 -0.47 20.04 -1.80
C ASN A 37 -0.59 18.62 -2.37
N LYS A 38 -0.30 17.60 -1.56
CA LYS A 38 -0.48 16.20 -1.94
C LYS A 38 -1.96 15.87 -2.17
N GLN A 39 -2.85 16.33 -1.29
CA GLN A 39 -4.28 16.07 -1.40
C GLN A 39 -4.88 16.74 -2.64
N GLU A 40 -4.50 17.99 -2.91
CA GLU A 40 -4.90 18.72 -4.13
C GLU A 40 -4.41 18.01 -5.39
N ALA A 41 -3.17 17.53 -5.40
CA ALA A 41 -2.61 16.78 -6.52
C ALA A 41 -3.32 15.44 -6.76
N ILE A 42 -3.83 14.80 -5.70
CA ILE A 42 -4.64 13.57 -5.81
C ILE A 42 -6.04 13.92 -6.34
N ASN A 43 -6.67 14.96 -5.80
CA ASN A 43 -8.01 15.39 -6.18
C ASN A 43 -8.08 15.91 -7.63
N SER A 44 -7.00 16.51 -8.12
CA SER A 44 -6.87 16.99 -9.51
C SER A 44 -6.42 15.90 -10.49
N SER A 45 -6.12 14.69 -10.01
CA SER A 45 -5.72 13.59 -10.87
C SER A 45 -6.93 12.99 -11.60
N ASN A 46 -6.82 12.79 -12.91
CA ASN A 46 -7.83 12.11 -13.73
C ASN A 46 -7.82 10.57 -13.55
N SER A 47 -7.20 10.05 -12.48
CA SER A 47 -7.05 8.62 -12.23
C SER A 47 -7.75 8.22 -10.94
N VAL A 48 -8.68 7.27 -11.03
CA VAL A 48 -9.34 6.65 -9.88
C VAL A 48 -8.34 5.98 -8.91
N TYR A 49 -7.14 5.62 -9.40
CA TYR A 49 -6.07 5.01 -8.63
C TYR A 49 -5.22 6.03 -7.84
N ALA A 50 -5.39 7.33 -8.06
CA ALA A 50 -4.65 8.35 -7.33
C ALA A 50 -4.88 8.31 -5.81
N LYS A 51 -6.08 7.88 -5.37
CA LYS A 51 -6.42 7.75 -3.95
C LYS A 51 -5.50 6.80 -3.19
N LEU A 52 -4.94 5.79 -3.87
CA LEU A 52 -4.05 4.79 -3.27
C LEU A 52 -2.79 5.42 -2.68
N LEU A 53 -2.39 6.61 -3.15
CA LEU A 53 -1.23 7.32 -2.64
C LEU A 53 -1.41 7.81 -1.19
N ASN A 54 -2.65 7.89 -0.70
CA ASN A 54 -2.98 8.20 0.69
C ASN A 54 -3.25 6.95 1.54
N GLN A 55 -3.27 5.78 0.94
CA GLN A 55 -3.58 4.54 1.60
C GLN A 55 -2.31 3.78 2.00
N ARG A 56 -2.45 2.96 3.03
CA ARG A 56 -1.45 1.97 3.40
C ARG A 56 -1.59 0.75 2.50
N SER A 57 -0.48 0.33 1.89
CA SER A 57 -0.43 -0.90 1.09
C SER A 57 -0.56 -2.14 1.99
N ILE A 58 -1.29 -3.16 1.55
CA ILE A 58 -1.37 -4.46 2.24
C ILE A 58 -0.01 -5.18 2.25
N TYR A 59 0.80 -4.93 1.23
CA TYR A 59 2.15 -5.45 1.09
C TYR A 59 2.97 -4.54 0.19
N ARG A 60 4.28 -4.53 0.39
CA ARG A 60 5.22 -3.78 -0.44
C ARG A 60 6.50 -4.58 -0.60
N ASP A 61 6.88 -4.81 -1.85
CA ASP A 61 8.18 -5.38 -2.19
C ASP A 61 9.09 -4.32 -2.84
N SER A 62 10.20 -4.79 -3.45
CA SER A 62 11.18 -3.94 -4.13
C SER A 62 10.66 -3.28 -5.42
N VAL A 63 9.52 -3.73 -5.96
CA VAL A 63 8.99 -3.32 -7.26
C VAL A 63 7.62 -2.66 -7.13
N TYR A 64 6.70 -3.26 -6.37
CA TYR A 64 5.31 -2.85 -6.26
C TYR A 64 4.90 -2.56 -4.81
N SER A 65 4.04 -1.57 -4.67
CA SER A 65 3.12 -1.47 -3.53
C SER A 65 1.80 -2.12 -3.93
N ILE A 66 1.32 -3.07 -3.13
CA ILE A 66 0.09 -3.80 -3.40
C ILE A 66 -1.02 -3.27 -2.50
N TYR A 67 -2.18 -3.01 -3.10
CA TYR A 67 -3.37 -2.48 -2.45
C TYR A 67 -4.56 -3.38 -2.71
N ILE A 68 -5.53 -3.30 -1.80
CA ILE A 68 -6.89 -3.75 -2.05
C ILE A 68 -7.77 -2.52 -1.83
N ALA A 69 -8.61 -2.18 -2.82
CA ALA A 69 -9.48 -1.02 -2.77
C ALA A 69 -10.72 -1.22 -3.64
N VAL A 70 -11.79 -0.48 -3.34
CA VAL A 70 -12.97 -0.43 -4.21
C VAL A 70 -12.75 0.59 -5.33
N ILE A 71 -12.80 0.13 -6.58
CA ILE A 71 -12.67 0.96 -7.78
C ILE A 71 -13.90 0.70 -8.65
N ASN A 72 -14.66 1.76 -8.97
CA ASN A 72 -15.91 1.67 -9.73
C ASN A 72 -16.84 0.54 -9.20
N ASP A 73 -17.11 0.56 -7.90
CA ASP A 73 -17.94 -0.40 -7.17
C ASP A 73 -17.46 -1.87 -7.18
N SER A 74 -16.24 -2.13 -7.63
CA SER A 74 -15.62 -3.47 -7.61
C SER A 74 -14.45 -3.50 -6.62
N ALA A 75 -14.38 -4.53 -5.78
CA ALA A 75 -13.17 -4.81 -5.01
C ALA A 75 -12.06 -5.28 -5.95
N GLU A 76 -10.92 -4.59 -5.95
CA GLU A 76 -9.78 -4.90 -6.81
C GLU A 76 -8.50 -5.10 -6.01
N LEU A 77 -7.69 -6.06 -6.45
CA LEU A 77 -6.30 -6.18 -6.05
C LEU A 77 -5.44 -5.40 -7.04
N ILE A 78 -4.63 -4.47 -6.53
CA ILE A 78 -3.97 -3.45 -7.33
C ILE A 78 -2.47 -3.44 -7.06
N PHE A 79 -1.67 -3.60 -8.11
CA PHE A 79 -0.22 -3.53 -8.11
C PHE A 79 0.22 -2.16 -8.63
N LEU A 80 0.68 -1.29 -7.71
CA LEU A 80 1.14 0.05 -8.03
C LEU A 80 2.67 0.09 -8.08
N LYS A 81 3.22 0.48 -9.23
CA LYS A 81 4.63 0.76 -9.41
C LYS A 81 4.87 2.25 -9.65
N ARG A 82 5.90 2.79 -9.00
CA ARG A 82 6.43 4.11 -9.31
C ARG A 82 7.47 4.01 -10.42
N ASP A 83 7.58 5.08 -11.20
CA ASP A 83 8.50 5.22 -12.32
C ASP A 83 8.20 4.27 -13.48
N THR A 84 9.07 4.27 -14.48
CA THR A 84 8.91 3.53 -15.73
C THR A 84 8.95 2.01 -15.55
N LEU A 85 8.21 1.31 -16.42
CA LEU A 85 8.23 -0.14 -16.54
C LEU A 85 9.33 -0.59 -17.51
N ASN A 86 10.15 -1.56 -17.10
CA ASN A 86 11.08 -2.24 -17.99
C ASN A 86 10.36 -3.30 -18.85
N ASN A 87 11.04 -3.84 -19.87
CA ASN A 87 10.45 -4.79 -20.81
C ASN A 87 9.95 -6.07 -20.14
N ILE A 88 10.70 -6.59 -19.18
CA ILE A 88 10.32 -7.80 -18.43
C ILE A 88 9.01 -7.55 -17.67
N GLN A 89 8.90 -6.42 -16.97
CA GLN A 89 7.69 -6.04 -16.22
C GLN A 89 6.48 -5.91 -17.15
N ARG A 90 6.65 -5.25 -18.31
CA ARG A 90 5.57 -5.09 -19.31
C ARG A 90 5.07 -6.40 -19.90
N GLN A 91 5.89 -7.45 -19.90
CA GLN A 91 5.54 -8.77 -20.43
C GLN A 91 5.19 -9.78 -19.34
N SER A 92 5.29 -9.39 -18.06
CA SER A 92 5.11 -10.29 -16.94
C SER A 92 3.63 -10.65 -16.72
N LYS A 93 3.41 -11.76 -16.03
CA LYS A 93 2.13 -12.13 -15.43
C LYS A 93 2.21 -11.98 -13.92
N PHE A 94 1.04 -11.80 -13.31
CA PHE A 94 0.87 -11.81 -11.87
C PHE A 94 0.16 -13.09 -11.47
N PHE A 95 0.54 -13.68 -10.34
CA PHE A 95 -0.20 -14.75 -9.69
C PHE A 95 -0.80 -14.23 -8.38
N VAL A 96 -2.01 -14.69 -8.10
CA VAL A 96 -2.79 -14.33 -6.92
C VAL A 96 -3.42 -15.63 -6.41
N HIS A 97 -2.81 -16.22 -5.38
CA HIS A 97 -3.37 -17.40 -4.72
C HIS A 97 -4.21 -16.95 -3.54
N LEU A 98 -5.50 -17.26 -3.59
CA LEU A 98 -6.47 -16.93 -2.56
C LEU A 98 -6.88 -18.18 -1.80
N TYR A 99 -6.76 -18.13 -0.48
CA TYR A 99 -7.13 -19.22 0.42
C TYR A 99 -8.48 -18.87 1.05
N PRO A 100 -9.58 -19.55 0.70
CA PRO A 100 -10.91 -19.26 1.23
C PRO A 100 -11.06 -19.72 2.68
N LYS A 101 -11.88 -19.01 3.47
CA LYS A 101 -12.12 -19.31 4.89
C LYS A 101 -12.92 -20.61 5.12
N ASP A 102 -13.95 -20.86 4.31
CA ASP A 102 -14.95 -21.92 4.54
C ASP A 102 -14.92 -23.07 3.53
N LYS A 103 -13.73 -23.50 3.08
CA LYS A 103 -13.62 -24.75 2.31
C LYS A 103 -12.79 -25.78 3.07
N LYS A 104 -13.47 -26.81 3.56
CA LYS A 104 -12.94 -28.18 3.61
C LYS A 104 -13.18 -28.77 2.23
N ASP A 105 -12.13 -29.15 1.51
CA ASP A 105 -12.33 -29.98 0.33
C ASP A 105 -12.73 -31.37 0.80
N LEU A 106 -13.78 -31.93 0.19
CA LEU A 106 -14.24 -33.31 0.40
C LEU A 106 -13.19 -34.35 -0.05
N LEU A 107 -12.05 -33.91 -0.61
CA LEU A 107 -11.01 -34.75 -1.20
C LEU A 107 -9.57 -34.43 -0.76
N GLY A 108 -9.37 -33.61 0.28
CA GLY A 108 -8.06 -33.45 0.92
C GLY A 108 -6.95 -32.82 0.06
N LYS A 109 -7.28 -32.12 -1.03
CA LYS A 109 -6.30 -31.34 -1.82
C LYS A 109 -6.37 -29.85 -1.50
N THR A 110 -5.25 -29.16 -1.72
CA THR A 110 -5.01 -27.75 -1.40
C THR A 110 -6.14 -26.83 -1.87
N ASN A 111 -6.90 -26.29 -0.92
CA ASN A 111 -7.93 -25.26 -1.15
C ASN A 111 -7.27 -23.91 -1.41
N LEU A 112 -6.78 -23.71 -2.64
CA LEU A 112 -6.39 -22.39 -3.13
C LEU A 112 -7.08 -22.13 -4.46
N ASN A 113 -7.59 -20.91 -4.62
CA ASN A 113 -8.03 -20.40 -5.91
C ASN A 113 -6.89 -19.56 -6.49
N ALA A 114 -6.27 -20.03 -7.57
CA ALA A 114 -5.22 -19.31 -8.28
C ALA A 114 -5.83 -18.42 -9.36
N ILE A 115 -5.51 -17.13 -9.33
CA ILE A 115 -5.86 -16.15 -10.36
C ILE A 115 -4.56 -15.66 -10.97
N ASP A 116 -4.33 -16.05 -12.22
CA ASP A 116 -3.21 -15.57 -13.01
C ASP A 116 -3.71 -14.56 -14.05
N PHE A 117 -3.09 -13.39 -14.11
CA PHE A 117 -3.42 -12.39 -15.12
C PHE A 117 -2.19 -11.80 -15.78
N LYS A 118 -2.29 -11.56 -17.09
CA LYS A 118 -1.26 -10.82 -17.85
C LYS A 118 -1.25 -9.38 -17.37
N SER A 119 -0.07 -8.78 -17.34
CA SER A 119 0.06 -7.35 -17.05
C SER A 119 -0.85 -6.52 -17.95
N ASN A 120 -1.72 -5.73 -17.31
CA ASN A 120 -2.73 -4.87 -17.92
C ASN A 120 -2.48 -3.41 -17.52
N PHE A 121 -1.22 -2.99 -17.60
CA PHE A 121 -0.79 -1.71 -17.04
C PHE A 121 -1.55 -0.52 -17.64
N SER A 122 -2.15 0.27 -16.77
CA SER A 122 -2.52 1.66 -17.03
C SER A 122 -1.52 2.60 -16.35
N SER A 123 -1.45 3.85 -16.79
CA SER A 123 -0.50 4.82 -16.23
C SER A 123 -1.16 6.15 -15.94
N PHE A 124 -0.70 6.83 -14.90
CA PHE A 124 -1.09 8.20 -14.60
C PHE A 124 0.07 8.99 -14.01
N THR A 125 -0.01 10.33 -14.05
CA THR A 125 1.04 11.22 -13.57
C THR A 125 0.51 12.12 -12.48
N ILE A 126 1.28 12.29 -11.41
CA ILE A 126 1.00 13.26 -10.33
C ILE A 126 2.30 13.99 -10.00
N ASN A 127 2.26 15.33 -10.04
CA ASN A 127 3.42 16.19 -9.76
C ASN A 127 4.67 15.78 -10.56
N GLY A 128 4.50 15.49 -11.86
CA GLY A 128 5.57 15.07 -12.76
C GLY A 128 6.09 13.64 -12.55
N ARG A 129 5.52 12.87 -11.61
CA ARG A 129 5.91 11.48 -11.34
C ARG A 129 4.96 10.50 -12.01
N LEU A 130 5.52 9.55 -12.75
CA LEU A 130 4.77 8.48 -13.41
C LEU A 130 4.44 7.35 -12.44
N PHE A 131 3.20 6.90 -12.49
CA PHE A 131 2.69 5.74 -11.76
C PHE A 131 2.09 4.75 -12.75
N ASN A 132 2.37 3.47 -12.55
CA ASN A 132 1.88 2.36 -13.35
C ASN A 132 1.06 1.42 -12.49
N VAL A 133 -0.11 1.01 -12.99
CA VAL A 133 -1.09 0.21 -12.25
C VAL A 133 -1.46 -1.02 -13.05
N ALA A 134 -1.25 -2.20 -12.49
CA ALA A 134 -1.88 -3.43 -12.93
C ALA A 134 -2.90 -3.86 -11.87
N HIS A 135 -4.03 -4.44 -12.27
CA HIS A 135 -5.09 -4.77 -11.33
C HIS A 135 -5.91 -5.97 -11.80
N THR A 136 -6.52 -6.67 -10.84
CA THR A 136 -7.50 -7.73 -11.09
C THR A 136 -8.64 -7.61 -10.10
N LYS A 137 -9.83 -8.02 -10.51
CA LYS A 137 -10.97 -8.11 -9.59
C LYS A 137 -10.71 -9.18 -8.55
N LEU A 138 -11.10 -8.89 -7.31
CA LEU A 138 -11.21 -9.90 -6.27
C LEU A 138 -12.53 -10.65 -6.42
N PRO A 139 -12.57 -11.95 -6.11
CA PRO A 139 -13.81 -12.73 -6.10
C PRO A 139 -14.63 -12.43 -4.84
N ASP A 140 -15.95 -12.65 -4.89
CA ASP A 140 -16.91 -12.28 -3.82
C ASP A 140 -17.06 -13.34 -2.70
N TYR A 141 -15.96 -13.95 -2.24
CA TYR A 141 -15.97 -14.88 -1.10
C TYR A 141 -14.99 -14.47 0.00
N ASP A 142 -15.19 -15.03 1.20
CA ASP A 142 -14.33 -14.79 2.37
C ASP A 142 -12.92 -15.40 2.17
N ILE A 143 -11.89 -14.56 2.25
CA ILE A 143 -10.48 -14.91 2.05
C ILE A 143 -9.77 -14.92 3.41
N GLU A 144 -9.22 -16.07 3.78
CA GLU A 144 -8.40 -16.23 4.99
C GLU A 144 -6.98 -15.74 4.76
N LYS A 145 -6.38 -16.06 3.61
CA LYS A 145 -4.98 -15.72 3.29
C LYS A 145 -4.81 -15.45 1.80
N LEU A 146 -3.76 -14.73 1.45
CA LEU A 146 -3.36 -14.47 0.08
C LEU A 146 -1.84 -14.62 -0.09
N ASN A 147 -1.44 -15.20 -1.21
CA ASN A 147 -0.05 -15.23 -1.66
C ASN A 147 0.01 -14.64 -3.06
N LEU A 148 0.89 -13.67 -3.26
CA LEU A 148 0.93 -12.81 -4.44
C LEU A 148 2.34 -12.78 -5.00
N GLY A 149 2.45 -12.53 -6.30
CA GLY A 149 3.72 -12.15 -6.89
C GLY A 149 3.64 -11.95 -8.40
N GLN A 150 4.83 -11.86 -9.00
CA GLN A 150 5.02 -11.65 -10.42
C GLN A 150 5.96 -12.73 -10.97
N TYR A 151 5.69 -13.18 -12.19
CA TYR A 151 6.64 -13.96 -12.97
C TYR A 151 6.73 -13.43 -14.41
N GLY A 152 7.98 -13.31 -14.88
CA GLY A 152 8.29 -12.92 -16.26
C GLY A 152 8.65 -14.14 -17.09
N PHE A 153 8.28 -14.13 -18.38
CA PHE A 153 8.81 -15.07 -19.35
C PHE A 153 10.08 -14.45 -19.95
N ASN A 154 11.25 -15.01 -19.65
CA ASN A 154 12.40 -14.81 -20.54
C ASN A 154 12.16 -15.67 -21.79
N GLY A 155 12.60 -15.20 -22.96
CA GLY A 155 12.38 -15.86 -24.27
C GLY A 155 12.86 -17.32 -24.40
N ASN A 156 13.38 -17.92 -23.32
CA ASN A 156 13.77 -19.32 -23.18
C ASN A 156 12.75 -20.17 -22.40
N ASN A 157 11.54 -19.67 -22.12
CA ASN A 157 10.52 -20.29 -21.25
C ASN A 157 10.90 -20.43 -19.77
N ASP A 158 12.00 -19.81 -19.32
CA ASP A 158 12.36 -19.77 -17.91
C ASP A 158 11.44 -18.81 -17.13
N VAL A 159 10.76 -19.36 -16.12
CA VAL A 159 9.86 -18.63 -15.22
C VAL A 159 10.63 -18.25 -13.96
N ASN A 160 11.04 -16.98 -13.85
CA ASN A 160 11.57 -16.45 -12.60
C ASN A 160 10.41 -15.94 -11.75
N TYR A 161 10.16 -16.61 -10.61
CA TYR A 161 9.18 -16.16 -9.62
C TYR A 161 9.88 -15.74 -8.33
N LYS A 162 9.37 -14.68 -7.69
CA LYS A 162 9.77 -14.28 -6.34
C LYS A 162 8.53 -14.36 -5.45
N ILE A 163 8.38 -15.46 -4.71
CA ILE A 163 7.41 -15.57 -3.62
C ILE A 163 8.11 -15.04 -2.37
N SER A 164 7.47 -14.13 -1.66
CA SER A 164 8.09 -13.55 -0.46
C SER A 164 7.23 -13.65 0.79
N HIS A 165 5.90 -13.72 0.69
CA HIS A 165 5.08 -13.63 1.90
C HIS A 165 3.65 -14.14 1.70
N LEU A 166 3.19 -14.97 2.64
CA LEU A 166 1.78 -15.23 2.86
C LEU A 166 1.21 -14.08 3.69
N ILE A 167 0.16 -13.43 3.20
CA ILE A 167 -0.46 -12.29 3.87
C ILE A 167 -1.77 -12.75 4.49
N ASP A 168 -1.88 -12.62 5.80
CA ASP A 168 -3.06 -13.03 6.55
C ASP A 168 -4.23 -12.06 6.34
N GLY A 169 -5.44 -12.62 6.20
CA GLY A 169 -6.68 -11.88 5.99
C GLY A 169 -7.03 -10.95 7.14
N GLU A 170 -6.68 -11.29 8.39
CA GLU A 170 -6.85 -10.41 9.56
C GLU A 170 -6.04 -9.11 9.38
N LYS A 171 -4.77 -9.23 8.96
CA LYS A 171 -3.90 -8.08 8.70
C LYS A 171 -4.43 -7.23 7.55
N VAL A 172 -4.98 -7.87 6.52
CA VAL A 172 -5.65 -7.15 5.42
C VAL A 172 -6.89 -6.40 5.93
N ALA A 173 -7.75 -7.04 6.72
CA ALA A 173 -8.93 -6.40 7.30
C ALA A 173 -8.56 -5.16 8.14
N THR A 174 -7.52 -5.25 8.97
CA THR A 174 -7.01 -4.10 9.73
C THR A 174 -6.57 -2.95 8.81
N ILE A 175 -5.82 -3.25 7.74
CA ILE A 175 -5.34 -2.24 6.79
C ILE A 175 -6.51 -1.62 6.00
N LEU A 176 -7.51 -2.41 5.60
CA LEU A 176 -8.71 -1.92 4.93
C LEU A 176 -9.50 -0.95 5.83
N LYS A 177 -9.64 -1.28 7.12
CA LYS A 177 -10.24 -0.41 8.14
C LYS A 177 -9.46 0.89 8.32
N GLU A 178 -8.13 0.83 8.41
CA GLU A 178 -7.26 2.03 8.45
C GLU A 178 -7.43 2.91 7.20
N ASN A 179 -7.58 2.28 6.04
CA ASN A 179 -7.80 2.95 4.76
C ASN A 179 -9.24 3.44 4.55
N LYS A 180 -10.18 3.10 5.45
CA LYS A 180 -11.62 3.34 5.33
C LYS A 180 -12.23 2.72 4.07
N GLU A 181 -11.72 1.56 3.67
CA GLU A 181 -12.27 0.76 2.58
C GLU A 181 -13.23 -0.30 3.16
N THR A 182 -14.44 -0.41 2.60
CA THR A 182 -15.45 -1.39 3.02
C THR A 182 -15.46 -2.55 2.02
N ILE A 183 -14.85 -3.66 2.41
CA ILE A 183 -14.73 -4.87 1.58
C ILE A 183 -15.03 -6.07 2.47
N GLU A 184 -16.07 -6.83 2.13
CA GLU A 184 -16.59 -7.90 3.00
C GLU A 184 -15.75 -9.18 2.94
N ASN A 185 -14.87 -9.31 1.95
CA ASN A 185 -14.02 -10.48 1.72
C ASN A 185 -13.02 -10.78 2.83
N PHE A 186 -12.69 -9.80 3.67
CA PHE A 186 -11.71 -9.94 4.75
C PHE A 186 -12.37 -9.62 6.08
N LYS A 187 -12.56 -10.63 6.92
CA LYS A 187 -13.18 -10.48 8.25
C LYS A 187 -12.13 -10.62 9.35
N GLU A 188 -12.13 -9.71 10.32
CA GLU A 188 -11.41 -9.91 11.58
C GLU A 188 -11.96 -11.16 12.28
N ILE A 189 -11.08 -11.96 12.89
CA ILE A 189 -11.51 -12.97 13.85
C ILE A 189 -11.86 -12.19 15.12
N ASP A 190 -13.10 -12.28 15.58
CA ASP A 190 -13.53 -11.67 16.82
C ASP A 190 -12.71 -12.29 17.96
N LYS A 191 -11.67 -11.58 18.43
CA LYS A 191 -10.84 -12.01 19.56
C LYS A 191 -11.55 -11.63 20.86
N SER A 192 -12.76 -12.14 21.03
CA SER A 192 -13.39 -12.20 22.36
C SER A 192 -12.70 -13.31 23.14
N PHE A 193 -11.74 -12.93 23.98
CA PHE A 193 -11.24 -13.73 25.10
C PHE A 193 -11.81 -13.17 26.40
#